data_AF-A0A7V3K3A8-F1
#
_entry.id   AF-A0A7V3K3A8-F1
#
_cell.length_a   1.000
_cell.length_b   1.000
_cell.length_c   1.000
_cell.angle_alpha   90.00
_cell.angle_beta   90.00
_cell.angle_gamma   90.00
#
_symmetry.space_group_name_H-M   'P 1'
#
loop_
_entity.id
_entity.type
_entity.pdbx_description
1 polymer ?
#
loop_
_entity_poly.entity_id
_entity_poly.type
_entity_poly.pdbx_seq_one_letter_code
_entity_poly.pdbx_strand_id
1 'polypeptide(L)'
;MKKVGEVLRQWPGTEEPAEGEKRDAQREPPPAGPGKEGCPICHGLGYVRRDLPVGHPDFGKLFPCRCRQAELEARRLQQLQEASGLSLLAHMTFETFHVEGRGHLL
;
A
#
# COMPACT_ATOMS: atom_id res chain seq x y z
N MET A 1 -22.69 -16.53 26.43
CA MET A 1 -21.50 -16.32 25.58
C MET A 1 -21.96 -16.41 24.13
N LYS A 2 -21.72 -15.39 23.29
CA LYS A 2 -22.15 -15.41 21.89
C LYS A 2 -21.28 -16.38 21.08
N LYS A 3 -21.88 -17.09 20.12
CA LYS A 3 -21.13 -17.99 19.23
C LYS A 3 -20.32 -17.17 18.22
N VAL A 4 -19.13 -17.63 17.85
CA VAL A 4 -18.25 -16.94 16.89
C VAL A 4 -18.95 -16.61 15.56
N GLY A 5 -19.82 -17.50 15.07
CA GLY A 5 -20.62 -17.26 13.86
C GLY A 5 -21.67 -16.15 13.97
N GLU A 6 -22.03 -15.73 15.18
CA GLU A 6 -22.94 -14.61 15.44
C GLU A 6 -22.21 -13.25 15.35
N VAL A 7 -20.93 -13.24 15.74
CA VAL A 7 -20.04 -12.07 15.65
C VAL A 7 -19.68 -11.75 14.20
N LEU A 8 -19.42 -12.77 13.38
CA LEU A 8 -19.10 -12.61 11.97
C LEU A 8 -20.27 -12.01 11.15
N ARG A 9 -21.52 -12.21 11.59
CA ARG A 9 -22.71 -11.61 10.95
C ARG A 9 -22.96 -10.17 11.39
N GLN A 10 -22.32 -9.73 12.46
CA GLN A 10 -22.36 -8.35 12.97
C GLN A 10 -21.19 -7.51 12.44
N TRP A 11 -20.30 -8.09 11.63
CA TRP A 11 -19.29 -7.32 10.91
C TRP A 11 -19.97 -6.54 9.79
N PRO A 12 -19.91 -5.20 9.77
CA PRO A 12 -20.53 -4.38 8.73
C PRO A 12 -19.63 -4.46 7.49
N GLY A 13 -19.71 -5.60 6.79
CA GLY A 13 -18.85 -5.96 5.68
C GLY A 13 -19.48 -5.82 4.30
N THR A 14 -20.73 -5.37 4.17
CA THR A 14 -21.40 -5.16 2.88
C THR A 14 -22.55 -4.16 3.00
N GLU A 15 -22.27 -2.95 3.47
CA GLU A 15 -23.16 -1.81 3.18
C GLU A 15 -22.49 -1.01 2.06
N GLU A 16 -23.06 -1.10 0.85
CA GLU A 16 -22.74 -0.14 -0.22
C GLU A 16 -23.08 1.26 0.30
N PRO A 17 -22.15 2.22 0.28
CA PRO A 17 -22.44 3.56 0.74
C PRO A 17 -23.40 4.22 -0.24
N ALA A 18 -24.54 4.66 0.30
CA ALA A 18 -25.42 5.64 -0.32
C ALA A 18 -24.61 6.87 -0.76
N GLU A 19 -25.03 7.42 -1.90
CA GLU A 19 -24.46 8.58 -2.57
C GLU A 19 -24.12 9.73 -1.61
N GLY A 20 -22.91 10.29 -1.75
CA GLY A 20 -22.70 11.72 -1.50
C GLY A 20 -21.93 12.15 -0.26
N GLU A 21 -21.17 11.29 0.42
CA GLU A 21 -20.29 11.75 1.52
C GLU A 21 -18.83 11.78 1.06
N LYS A 22 -18.28 12.99 0.88
CA LYS A 22 -16.91 13.27 0.45
C LYS A 22 -15.87 12.68 1.42
N ARG A 23 -15.52 11.41 1.24
CA ARG A 23 -14.29 10.83 1.77
C ARG A 23 -13.19 11.04 0.75
N ASP A 24 -11.99 11.31 1.25
CA ASP A 24 -10.72 11.40 0.49
C ASP A 24 -10.42 12.70 -0.24
N ALA A 25 -10.30 13.81 0.51
CA ALA A 25 -9.49 14.96 0.07
C ALA A 25 -8.12 15.03 0.77
N GLN A 26 -7.78 14.09 1.67
CA GLN A 26 -6.58 14.22 2.52
C GLN A 26 -5.95 12.85 2.86
N ARG A 27 -5.66 12.04 1.84
CA ARG A 27 -4.70 10.93 1.98
C ARG A 27 -3.85 10.79 0.74
N GLU A 28 -3.41 11.91 0.17
CA GLU A 28 -2.35 11.87 -0.83
C GLU A 28 -1.01 11.97 -0.12
N PRO A 29 -0.15 10.93 -0.16
CA PRO A 29 1.22 11.10 0.24
C PRO A 29 1.84 12.21 -0.64
N PRO A 30 2.60 13.15 -0.07
CA PRO A 30 3.25 14.20 -0.84
C PRO A 30 4.09 13.57 -1.96
N PRO A 31 4.18 14.21 -3.14
CA PRO A 31 4.81 13.62 -4.30
C PRO A 31 6.20 13.12 -3.90
N ALA A 32 6.44 11.82 -4.10
CA ALA A 32 7.78 11.26 -4.00
C ALA A 32 8.72 12.14 -4.84
N GLY A 33 9.91 12.41 -4.30
CA GLY A 33 10.79 13.49 -4.74
C GLY A 33 11.23 13.37 -6.21
N PRO A 34 12.08 14.29 -6.70
CA PRO A 34 12.59 14.19 -8.06
C PRO A 34 13.20 12.80 -8.30
N GLY A 35 13.08 12.29 -9.53
CA GLY A 35 13.72 11.03 -9.88
C GLY A 35 15.24 11.13 -9.74
N LYS A 36 15.94 9.98 -9.75
CA LYS A 36 17.40 9.97 -9.66
C LYS A 36 18.05 10.92 -10.68
N GLU A 37 19.00 11.72 -10.22
CA GLU A 37 19.81 12.58 -11.08
C GLU A 37 20.53 11.75 -12.15
N GLY A 38 20.66 12.29 -13.36
CA GLY A 38 21.29 11.58 -14.47
C GLY A 38 20.52 10.35 -14.99
N CYS A 39 19.26 10.13 -14.58
CA CYS A 39 18.46 9.03 -15.12
C CYS A 39 18.32 9.16 -16.66
N PRO A 40 18.73 8.17 -17.47
CA PRO A 40 18.69 8.26 -18.94
C PRO A 40 17.26 8.14 -19.53
N ILE A 41 16.23 8.28 -18.70
CA ILE A 41 14.82 8.09 -19.08
C ILE A 41 14.03 9.33 -18.74
N CYS A 42 14.10 9.75 -17.48
CA CYS A 42 13.37 10.92 -16.99
C CYS A 42 14.28 12.13 -16.73
N HIS A 43 15.60 11.99 -16.86
CA HIS A 43 16.57 13.07 -16.66
C HIS A 43 16.41 13.82 -15.32
N GLY A 44 16.11 13.09 -14.26
CA GLY A 44 15.86 13.65 -12.92
C GLY A 44 14.41 14.05 -12.65
N LEU A 45 13.53 14.08 -13.64
CA LEU A 45 12.12 14.49 -13.47
C LEU A 45 11.31 13.48 -12.63
N GLY A 46 11.67 12.20 -12.67
CA GLY A 46 10.98 11.13 -11.95
C GLY A 46 9.68 10.63 -12.59
N TYR A 47 9.19 11.28 -13.65
CA TYR A 47 8.01 10.85 -14.39
C TYR A 47 8.28 10.81 -15.89
N VAL A 48 7.48 10.02 -16.61
CA VAL A 48 7.49 9.88 -18.07
C VAL A 48 6.07 9.93 -18.60
N ARG A 49 5.91 10.33 -19.86
CA ARG A 49 4.69 10.12 -20.63
C ARG A 49 4.91 9.01 -21.64
N ARG A 50 3.84 8.31 -21.99
CA ARG A 50 3.86 7.36 -23.11
C ARG A 50 3.55 8.13 -24.39
N ASP A 51 4.28 7.83 -25.46
CA ASP A 51 3.99 8.34 -26.79
C ASP A 51 2.86 7.51 -27.40
N LEU A 52 1.63 8.03 -27.31
CA LEU A 52 0.40 7.34 -27.69
C LEU A 52 -0.46 8.29 -28.53
N PRO A 53 -1.37 7.80 -29.37
CA PRO A 53 -2.26 8.66 -30.14
C PRO A 53 -3.33 9.32 -29.26
N VAL A 54 -3.86 10.45 -29.74
CA VAL A 54 -5.03 11.12 -29.14
C VAL A 54 -6.22 10.14 -29.12
N GLY A 55 -6.88 10.06 -27.97
CA GLY A 55 -7.99 9.12 -27.74
C GLY A 55 -7.58 7.85 -26.99
N HIS A 56 -6.28 7.55 -26.87
CA HIS A 56 -5.83 6.49 -25.97
C HIS A 56 -6.08 6.91 -24.50
N PRO A 57 -6.59 6.02 -23.63
CA PRO A 57 -6.90 6.38 -22.23
C PRO A 57 -5.70 6.94 -21.48
N ASP A 58 -4.49 6.52 -21.82
CA ASP A 58 -3.25 6.96 -21.21
C ASP A 58 -2.55 8.13 -21.90
N PHE A 59 -3.14 8.68 -22.96
CA PHE A 59 -2.59 9.85 -23.63
C PHE A 59 -2.46 11.03 -22.66
N GLY A 60 -1.28 11.66 -22.61
CA GLY A 60 -1.01 12.81 -21.74
C GLY A 60 -0.82 12.49 -20.25
N LYS A 61 -1.10 11.26 -19.79
CA LYS A 61 -0.89 10.86 -18.39
C LYS A 61 0.58 10.75 -18.04
N LEU A 62 0.92 11.11 -16.80
CA LEU A 62 2.24 10.93 -16.23
C LEU A 62 2.32 9.59 -15.50
N PHE A 63 3.39 8.84 -15.78
CA PHE A 63 3.71 7.59 -15.13
C PHE A 63 5.02 7.74 -14.35
N PRO A 64 5.14 7.14 -13.16
CA PRO A 64 6.42 7.13 -12.47
C PRO A 64 7.49 6.46 -13.31
N CYS A 65 8.67 7.08 -13.38
CA CYS A 65 9.82 6.47 -14.03
C CYS A 65 10.27 5.23 -13.24
N ARG A 66 10.78 4.23 -13.95
CA ARG A 66 11.33 3.00 -13.32
C ARG A 66 12.38 3.29 -12.25
N CYS A 67 13.06 4.44 -12.34
CA CYS A 67 14.05 4.84 -11.33
C CYS A 67 13.46 5.05 -9.94
N ARG A 68 12.14 5.19 -9.82
CA ARG A 68 11.42 5.40 -8.56
C ARG A 68 10.73 4.14 -8.04
N GLN A 69 10.84 3.00 -8.72
CA GLN A 69 10.14 1.77 -8.31
C GLN A 69 10.47 1.37 -6.87
N ALA A 70 11.76 1.31 -6.52
CA ALA A 70 12.19 0.96 -5.17
C ALA A 70 11.63 1.90 -4.09
N GLU A 71 11.63 3.22 -4.34
CA GLU A 71 11.07 4.21 -3.41
C GLU A 71 9.55 4.03 -3.26
N LEU A 72 8.85 3.81 -4.38
CA LEU A 72 7.40 3.63 -4.38
C LEU A 72 6.98 2.33 -3.68
N GLU A 73 7.73 1.26 -3.87
CA GLU A 73 7.53 -0.02 -3.19
C GLU A 73 7.76 0.12 -1.68
N ALA A 74 8.86 0.76 -1.27
CA ALA A 74 9.14 1.02 0.13
C ALA A 74 8.03 1.83 0.80
N ARG A 75 7.55 2.90 0.15
CA ARG A 75 6.42 3.70 0.63
C ARG A 75 5.13 2.89 0.72
N ARG A 76 4.83 2.07 -0.29
CA ARG A 76 3.65 1.20 -0.28
C ARG A 76 3.71 0.22 0.89
N LEU A 77 4.87 -0.40 1.13
CA LEU A 77 5.07 -1.32 2.25
C LEU A 77 4.90 -0.61 3.59
N GLN A 78 5.50 0.57 3.75
CA GLN A 78 5.33 1.39 4.95
C GLN A 78 3.85 1.69 5.23
N GLN A 79 3.11 2.14 4.20
CA GLN A 79 1.68 2.42 4.34
C GLN A 79 0.86 1.20 4.74
N LEU A 80 1.18 0.02 4.19
CA LEU A 80 0.52 -1.23 4.56
C LEU A 80 0.82 -1.63 6.00
N GLN A 81 2.07 -1.47 6.44
CA GLN A 81 2.47 -1.75 7.82
C GLN A 81 1.73 -0.83 8.80
N GLU A 82 1.69 0.47 8.52
CA GLU A 82 0.97 1.46 9.31
C GLU A 82 -0.54 1.15 9.37
N ALA A 83 -1.14 0.81 8.23
CA ALA A 83 -2.57 0.48 8.16
C ALA A 83 -2.93 -0.84 8.86
N SER A 84 -2.00 -1.80 8.95
CA SER A 84 -2.26 -3.11 9.55
C SER A 84 -2.36 -3.08 11.09
N GLY A 85 -1.80 -2.05 11.75
CA GLY A 85 -1.70 -2.00 13.21
C GLY A 85 -0.75 -3.05 13.81
N LEU A 86 0.04 -3.77 12.99
CA LEU A 86 0.93 -4.85 13.43
C LEU A 86 2.33 -4.34 13.84
N SER A 87 2.52 -3.03 14.02
CA SER A 87 3.84 -2.46 14.33
C SER A 87 4.46 -3.04 15.60
N LEU A 88 3.65 -3.28 16.64
CA LEU A 88 4.09 -3.91 17.89
C LEU A 88 4.57 -5.35 17.69
N LEU A 89 4.12 -6.03 16.64
CA LEU A 89 4.48 -7.40 16.31
C LEU A 89 5.66 -7.49 15.35
N ALA A 90 6.28 -6.36 14.95
CA ALA A 90 7.36 -6.34 13.98
C ALA A 90 8.60 -7.17 14.38
N HIS A 91 8.79 -7.43 15.68
CA HIS A 91 9.87 -8.26 16.21
C HIS A 91 9.55 -9.77 16.19
N MET A 92 8.32 -10.15 15.89
CA MET A 92 7.90 -11.55 15.78
C MET A 92 8.30 -12.07 14.39
N THR A 93 9.50 -12.65 14.29
CA THR A 93 10.04 -13.21 13.03
C THR A 93 10.09 -14.74 13.08
N PHE A 94 10.25 -15.39 11.93
CA PHE A 94 10.46 -16.85 11.87
C PHE A 94 11.72 -17.30 12.63
N GLU A 95 12.75 -16.44 12.73
CA GLU A 95 13.96 -16.73 13.51
C GLU A 95 13.69 -16.80 15.02
N THR A 96 12.73 -16.00 15.51
CA THR A 96 12.30 -16.01 16.92
C THR A 96 11.25 -17.06 17.24
N PHE A 97 10.81 -17.85 16.24
CA PHE A 97 9.76 -18.82 16.40
C PHE A 97 10.29 -20.13 17.01
N HIS A 98 9.81 -20.48 18.20
CA HIS A 98 10.13 -21.76 18.84
C HIS A 98 9.32 -22.89 18.19
N VAL A 99 9.98 -23.73 17.40
CA VAL A 99 9.37 -24.86 16.68
C VAL A 99 8.72 -25.89 17.62
N GLU A 100 9.26 -26.04 18.83
CA GLU A 100 8.75 -27.00 19.83
C GLU A 100 7.39 -26.58 20.44
N GLY A 101 6.96 -25.34 20.23
CA GLY A 101 5.74 -24.81 20.83
C GLY A 101 5.80 -24.68 22.36
N ARG A 102 4.76 -24.09 22.98
CA ARG A 102 4.68 -23.93 24.45
C ARG A 102 4.15 -25.19 25.16
N GLY A 103 4.41 -26.37 24.60
CA GLY A 103 3.78 -27.64 25.01
C GLY A 103 4.63 -28.57 25.87
N HIS A 104 5.94 -28.33 26.03
CA HIS A 104 6.84 -29.28 26.69
C HIS A 104 6.99 -29.06 28.21
N LEU A 105 5.89 -28.78 28.91
CA LEU A 105 5.84 -28.78 30.38
C LEU A 105 4.85 -29.84 30.86
N LEU A 106 5.17 -31.11 30.62
CA LEU A 106 4.71 -32.28 31.36
C LEU A 106 5.84 -33.31 31.40
#